data_AF-A0A1V6KDU2-F1
#
_entry.id   AF-A0A1V6KDU2-F1
#
_cell.length_a   1.000
_cell.length_b   1.000
_cell.length_c   1.000
_cell.angle_alpha   90.00
_cell.angle_beta   90.00
_cell.angle_gamma   90.00
#
_symmetry.space_group_name_H-M   'P 1'
#
loop_
_entity.id
_entity.type
_entity.pdbx_description
1 polymer ?
#
loop_
_entity_poly.entity_id
_entity_poly.type
_entity_poly.pdbx_seq_one_letter_code
_entity_poly.pdbx_strand_id
1 'polypeptide(L)' 'MIPQDVAVASFEHPDIIDALTPCPTTLEKVEKRIGLAAAEMLLSLIETKAKMPLQEILIPSQLIIGESCGCSMRSQNP' A
#
# COMPACT_ATOMS: atom_id res chain seq x y z
N MET A 1 -3.33 8.90 24.39
CA MET A 1 -4.04 8.06 23.41
C MET A 1 -3.37 8.20 22.05
N ILE A 2 -3.70 7.38 21.05
CA ILE A 2 -3.19 7.57 19.66
C ILE A 2 -3.85 8.82 19.08
N PRO A 3 -3.10 9.76 18.46
CA PRO A 3 -1.65 9.74 18.23
C PRO A 3 -0.79 10.40 19.32
N GLN A 4 -1.37 11.08 20.31
CA GLN A 4 -0.64 11.97 21.24
C GLN A 4 0.39 11.26 22.12
N ASP A 5 0.09 10.05 22.62
CA ASP A 5 1.03 9.28 23.44
C ASP A 5 1.91 8.39 22.57
N VAL A 6 1.33 7.84 21.51
CA VAL A 6 2.00 6.95 20.55
C VAL A 6 1.41 7.17 19.17
N ALA A 7 2.26 7.58 18.22
CA ALA A 7 1.91 7.65 16.80
C ALA A 7 2.01 6.26 16.16
N VAL A 8 1.08 5.95 15.26
CA VAL A 8 0.97 4.65 14.60
C VAL A 8 0.88 4.83 13.09
N ALA A 9 1.62 4.01 12.34
CA ALA A 9 1.45 3.81 10.92
C ALA A 9 1.39 2.30 10.63
N SER A 10 0.51 1.88 9.73
CA SER A 10 0.31 0.48 9.35
C SER A 10 0.71 0.20 7.89
N PHE A 11 0.86 -1.07 7.54
CA PHE A 11 1.10 -1.50 6.16
C PHE A 11 -0.17 -1.92 5.42
N GLU A 12 -1.23 -2.30 6.16
CA GLU A 12 -2.49 -2.74 5.60
C GLU A 12 -3.49 -1.60 5.56
N HIS A 13 -4.12 -1.35 4.41
CA HIS A 13 -5.31 -0.51 4.32
C HIS A 13 -6.52 -1.41 4.56
N PRO A 14 -7.07 -1.50 5.79
CA PRO A 14 -8.22 -2.36 6.03
C PRO A 14 -9.38 -1.90 5.14
N ASP A 15 -10.18 -2.83 4.61
CA ASP A 15 -11.39 -2.48 3.82
C ASP A 15 -12.40 -1.66 4.64
N ILE A 16 -12.19 -1.58 5.95
CA ILE A 16 -12.96 -0.85 6.95
C ILE A 16 -12.13 0.27 7.59
N ILE A 17 -11.24 0.93 6.84
CA ILE A 17 -10.40 2.01 7.39
C ILE A 17 -11.22 3.15 8.01
N ASP A 18 -12.37 3.45 7.41
CA ASP A 18 -13.31 4.47 7.88
C ASP A 18 -14.02 4.08 9.18
N ALA A 19 -13.96 2.81 9.59
CA ALA A 19 -14.57 2.32 10.83
C ALA A 19 -13.61 2.41 12.04
N LEU A 20 -12.34 2.79 11.81
CA LEU A 20 -11.33 2.94 12.86
C LEU A 20 -11.20 4.41 13.28
N THR A 21 -11.06 4.64 14.59
CA THR A 21 -10.85 5.98 15.15
C THR A 21 -9.64 5.95 16.09
N PRO A 22 -8.60 6.78 15.85
CA PRO A 22 -8.42 7.67 14.69
C PRO A 22 -8.27 6.91 13.38
N CYS A 23 -8.58 7.55 12.24
CA CYS A 23 -8.34 6.95 10.93
C CYS A 23 -6.83 6.63 10.77
N PRO A 24 -6.43 5.39 10.44
CA PRO A 24 -5.02 5.02 10.35
C PRO A 24 -4.24 5.73 9.23
N THR A 25 -3.04 6.20 9.53
CA THR A 25 -1.98 6.40 8.54
C THR A 25 -1.48 5.04 8.07
N THR A 26 -1.52 4.77 6.77
CA THR A 26 -1.20 3.44 6.23
C THR A 26 -0.57 3.50 4.84
N LEU A 27 -0.27 2.36 4.23
CA LEU A 27 0.16 2.26 2.84
C LEU A 27 -1.00 1.88 1.90
N GLU A 28 -0.94 2.34 0.66
CA GLU A 28 -1.85 1.96 -0.42
C GLU A 28 -1.80 0.44 -0.64
N LYS A 29 -2.98 -0.17 -0.83
CA LYS A 29 -3.13 -1.58 -1.25
C LYS A 29 -2.52 -1.81 -2.62
N VAL A 30 -1.68 -2.85 -2.73
CA VAL A 30 -0.94 -3.18 -3.95
C VAL A 30 -1.17 -4.61 -4.43
N GLU A 31 -1.90 -5.41 -3.66
CA GLU A 31 -2.10 -6.86 -3.89
C GLU A 31 -2.69 -7.16 -5.26
N LYS A 32 -3.62 -6.34 -5.75
CA LYS A 32 -4.18 -6.49 -7.10
C LYS A 32 -3.13 -6.30 -8.19
N ARG A 33 -2.21 -5.34 -8.01
CA ARG A 33 -1.13 -5.07 -8.98
C ARG A 33 -0.05 -6.15 -8.93
N ILE A 34 0.25 -6.66 -7.73
CA ILE A 34 1.12 -7.84 -7.56
C ILE A 34 0.52 -9.04 -8.32
N GLY A 35 -0.77 -9.32 -8.11
CA GLY A 35 -1.46 -10.42 -8.78
C GLY A 35 -1.48 -10.29 -10.30
N LEU A 36 -1.75 -9.08 -10.81
CA LEU A 36 -1.71 -8.81 -12.25
C LEU A 36 -0.32 -9.06 -12.84
N ALA A 37 0.73 -8.48 -12.24
CA ALA A 37 2.10 -8.64 -12.71
C ALA A 37 2.53 -10.12 -12.70
N ALA A 38 2.19 -10.86 -11.63
CA ALA A 38 2.49 -12.28 -11.54
C ALA A 38 1.75 -13.11 -12.61
N ALA A 39 0.48 -12.79 -12.88
CA ALA A 39 -0.31 -13.47 -13.90
C ALA A 39 0.25 -13.21 -15.31
N GLU A 40 0.66 -11.98 -15.62
CA GLU A 40 1.27 -11.61 -16.89
C GLU A 40 2.62 -12.31 -17.10
N MET A 41 3.45 -12.37 -16.06
CA MET A 41 4.72 -13.13 -16.08
C MET A 41 4.49 -14.61 -16.35
N LEU A 42 3.53 -15.21 -15.66
CA LEU A 42 3.20 -16.63 -15.82
C LEU A 42 2.65 -16.92 -17.22
N LEU A 43 1.76 -16.06 -17.74
CA LEU A 43 1.21 -16.19 -19.08
C LEU A 43 2.33 -16.15 -20.12
N SER A 44 3.26 -15.20 -19.98
CA SER A 44 4.43 -15.09 -20.86
C SER A 44 5.30 -16.35 -20.86
N LEU A 45 5.49 -16.99 -19.70
CA LEU A 45 6.20 -18.27 -19.58
C LEU A 45 5.49 -19.41 -20.31
N ILE A 46 4.16 -19.48 -20.19
CA ILE A 46 3.34 -20.49 -20.84
C ILE A 46 3.40 -20.35 -22.36
N GLU A 47 3.24 -19.12 -22.86
CA GLU A 47 3.17 -18.83 -24.30
C GLU A 47 4.52 -19.03 -24.99
N THR A 48 5.61 -18.58 -24.37
CA THR A 48 6.95 -18.66 -24.99
C THR A 48 7.58 -20.05 -24.89
N LYS A 49 7.12 -20.92 -23.97
CA LYS A 49 7.72 -22.23 -23.64
C LYS A 49 9.23 -22.19 -23.41
N ALA A 50 9.77 -21.01 -23.10
CA ALA A 50 11.19 -20.76 -22.96
C ALA A 50 11.53 -20.50 -21.50
N LYS A 51 12.75 -20.86 -21.10
CA LYS A 51 13.29 -20.39 -19.82
C LYS A 51 13.51 -18.88 -19.93
N MET A 52 12.71 -18.10 -19.22
CA MET A 52 12.97 -16.68 -19.05
C MET A 52 14.06 -16.47 -17.97
N PRO A 53 14.86 -15.41 -18.10
CA PRO A 53 15.74 -15.01 -17.01
C PRO A 53 14.92 -14.66 -15.76
N LEU A 54 15.57 -14.69 -14.59
CA LEU A 54 14.98 -14.20 -13.35
C LEU A 54 14.51 -12.76 -13.56
N GLN A 55 13.24 -12.50 -13.26
CA GLN A 55 12.63 -11.19 -13.35
C GLN A 55 12.27 -10.72 -11.95
N GLU A 56 12.61 -9.47 -11.67
CA GLU A 56 12.21 -8.76 -10.46
C GLU A 56 11.38 -7.55 -10.89
N ILE A 57 10.19 -7.41 -10.29
CA ILE A 57 9.28 -6.29 -10.54
C ILE A 57 9.04 -5.58 -9.21
N LEU A 58 9.43 -4.31 -9.15
CA LEU A 58 9.15 -3.45 -8.00
C LEU A 58 7.75 -2.84 -8.16
N ILE A 59 6.84 -3.15 -7.23
CA ILE A 59 5.49 -2.60 -7.21
C ILE A 59 5.43 -1.44 -6.20
N PRO A 60 5.30 -0.17 -6.62
CA PRO A 60 5.41 0.98 -5.73
C PRO A 60 4.15 1.18 -4.88
N SER A 61 4.26 1.26 -3.56
CA SER A 61 3.13 1.68 -2.70
C SER A 61 3.25 3.15 -2.29
N GLN A 62 2.11 3.78 -1.99
CA GLN A 62 2.05 5.18 -1.56
C GLN A 62 1.64 5.27 -0.08
N LEU A 63 2.21 6.23 0.64
CA LEU A 63 1.77 6.56 2.01
C LEU A 63 0.43 7.30 1.96
N ILE A 64 -0.56 6.77 2.68
CA ILE A 64 -1.87 7.38 2.91
C ILE A 64 -1.88 7.97 4.32
N ILE A 65 -2.04 9.29 4.40
CA ILE A 65 -2.00 10.02 5.68
C ILE A 65 -3.40 10.05 6.30
N GLY A 66 -3.56 9.28 7.38
CA GLY A 66 -4.67 9.39 8.32
C GLY A 66 -4.32 10.24 9.55
N GLU A 67 -5.07 10.06 10.63
CA GLU A 67 -5.01 10.83 11.87
C GLU A 67 -4.11 10.16 12.94
N SER A 68 -3.64 8.93 12.71
CA SER A 68 -2.89 8.16 13.71
C SER A 68 -1.39 8.47 13.81
N CYS A 69 -0.80 9.21 12.86
CA CYS A 69 0.64 9.50 12.87
C CYS A 69 1.05 10.77 13.61
N GLY A 70 0.08 11.53 14.15
CA GLY A 70 0.35 12.78 14.86
C GLY A 70 0.63 13.98 13.94
N CYS A 71 0.51 13.81 12.62
CA CYS A 71 0.48 14.95 11.69
C CYS A 71 -0.78 15.78 11.95
N SER A 72 -0.62 16.95 12.56
CA SER A 72 -1.56 18.04 12.38
C SER A 72 -1.46 18.47 10.92
N MET A 73 -2.47 18.22 10.08
CA MET A 73 -2.55 18.86 8.76
C MET A 73 -2.41 20.36 8.99
N ARG A 74 -1.23 20.93 8.72
CA ARG A 74 -1.15 22.36 8.45
C ARG A 74 -2.05 22.54 7.25
N SER A 75 -3.19 23.21 7.44
CA SER A 75 -3.95 23.82 6.36
C SER A 75 -2.94 24.60 5.52
N GLN A 76 -2.44 23.99 4.44
CA GLN A 76 -1.85 24.77 3.37
C GLN A 76 -3.05 25.35 2.64
N ASN A 77 -3.41 26.57 3.05
CA ASN A 77 -3.88 27.65 2.19
C ASN A 77 -3.84 28.94 3.01
N PRO A 78 -3.30 30.00 2.41
CA PRO A 78 -4.10 31.10 1.91
C PRO A 78 -4.69 30.79 0.53
#